data_AF-A0A507BA87-F1
#
_entry.id   AF-A0A507BA87-F1
#
_cell.length_a   1.000
_cell.length_b   1.000
_cell.length_c   1.000
_cell.angle_alpha   90.00
_cell.angle_beta   90.00
_cell.angle_gamma   90.00
#
_symmetry.space_group_name_H-M   'P 1'
#
loop_
_entity.id
_entity.type
_entity.pdbx_description
1 polymer ?
#
loop_
_entity_poly.entity_id
_entity_poly.type
_entity_poly.pdbx_seq_one_letter_code
_entity_poly.pdbx_strand_id
1 'polypeptide(L)'
;MKPKLESRAAPVQDQPPHSNPATRQGRRRKGVDEKATSPNHGRDLALFRPPEPCYDSISLAYFVRRFVTPDAGDGFPGHMTFLPELFNQHDHGLLEAATLSVAQMATYNQYGSEKLMVQSYKNYGKAIRLLRDIIQSEEQVTDDRVIMSILLLCTLKDISGHASDHFNDHASGLFYVVEKRGPAQAATNVGAELLFLSLIRLQSHAFVHEDEFFGDPGPIANAYGCFDTLVSAYFLMAKTLSLRRALISCYSRLEPESSQSSNDIPDPERVIAECFETLDEFYKWDMEAPKHWQAVFEGRAPPTALGEVGSGSAHYDAETACSIILIRSVRLVLMMSLIVYHKKLQVLAGWEQCNLPHNVALAGCIPMLEQDIRKCIDDMLSAVPSALGDVEDPSGQRSSICCDGGAAVVIVHSIRLAASCAYATMEQCRRAVDILSRFSSGIGVRSAVGAEQSSRKRWIWVQEQAFLGPTALNTLNSGRVALGKPPLGLS
;
A
#
# COMPACT_ATOMS: atom_id res chain seq x y z
N MET A 1 -17.84 -45.10 -9.28
CA MET A 1 -18.85 -45.84 -8.48
C MET A 1 -19.73 -44.83 -7.76
N LYS A 2 -21.05 -45.05 -7.67
CA LYS A 2 -22.01 -44.23 -6.88
C LYS A 2 -22.74 -45.14 -5.88
N PRO A 3 -23.11 -44.64 -4.69
CA PRO A 3 -24.25 -45.16 -3.94
C PRO A 3 -25.47 -44.21 -4.02
N LYS A 4 -26.67 -44.79 -4.01
CA LYS A 4 -27.97 -44.16 -3.70
C LYS A 4 -28.06 -43.96 -2.17
N LEU A 5 -28.61 -42.89 -1.61
CA LEU A 5 -29.99 -42.38 -1.68
C LEU A 5 -30.99 -43.29 -0.95
N GLU A 6 -31.39 -42.89 0.26
CA GLU A 6 -32.63 -43.34 0.90
C GLU A 6 -33.25 -42.20 1.72
N SER A 7 -34.58 -42.04 1.60
CA SER A 7 -35.35 -40.93 2.18
C SER A 7 -36.39 -41.47 3.16
N ARG A 8 -36.80 -40.68 4.16
CA ARG A 8 -38.07 -40.94 4.85
C ARG A 8 -38.78 -39.67 5.29
N ALA A 9 -40.10 -39.64 5.08
CA ALA A 9 -40.95 -38.47 5.22
C ALA A 9 -41.63 -38.37 6.60
N ALA A 10 -42.28 -37.22 6.83
CA ALA A 10 -42.97 -36.81 8.06
C ALA A 10 -44.26 -37.60 8.37
N PRO A 11 -44.96 -37.22 9.46
CA PRO A 11 -46.36 -36.82 9.25
C PRO A 11 -46.74 -35.44 9.83
N VAL A 12 -47.86 -34.93 9.32
CA VAL A 12 -48.57 -33.68 9.67
C VAL A 12 -49.73 -34.00 10.65
N GLN A 13 -50.25 -32.99 11.37
CA GLN A 13 -51.62 -32.77 11.92
C GLN A 13 -51.53 -31.86 13.18
N ASP A 14 -52.46 -30.97 13.56
CA ASP A 14 -53.68 -30.42 12.93
C ASP A 14 -54.05 -29.04 13.58
N GLN A 15 -54.96 -28.30 12.95
CA GLN A 15 -55.63 -27.04 13.40
C GLN A 15 -57.11 -27.04 12.90
N PRO A 16 -58.00 -26.05 13.19
CA PRO A 16 -57.92 -24.90 14.13
C PRO A 16 -59.02 -24.98 15.26
N PRO A 17 -60.25 -24.39 15.23
CA PRO A 17 -60.66 -22.98 15.12
C PRO A 17 -61.64 -22.43 16.22
N HIS A 18 -61.91 -21.10 16.17
CA HIS A 18 -63.02 -20.33 16.80
C HIS A 18 -62.96 -20.10 18.35
N SER A 19 -63.46 -19.00 18.95
CA SER A 19 -64.33 -17.86 18.52
C SER A 19 -64.25 -16.62 19.44
N ASN A 20 -64.45 -15.41 18.88
CA ASN A 20 -64.94 -14.17 19.57
C ASN A 20 -66.50 -14.24 19.70
N PRO A 21 -67.27 -13.38 20.44
CA PRO A 21 -67.05 -11.93 20.69
C PRO A 21 -67.65 -11.28 21.99
N ALA A 22 -67.58 -9.93 22.06
CA ALA A 22 -68.50 -9.00 22.77
C ALA A 22 -68.49 -9.00 24.33
N THR A 23 -68.91 -7.98 25.11
CA THR A 23 -69.57 -6.66 24.91
C THR A 23 -69.09 -5.75 26.09
N ARG A 24 -69.32 -4.42 26.25
CA ARG A 24 -70.61 -3.71 26.36
C ARG A 24 -70.40 -2.19 26.67
N GLN A 25 -71.22 -1.32 26.03
CA GLN A 25 -71.84 -0.04 26.50
C GLN A 25 -71.04 0.97 27.39
N GLY A 26 -71.11 2.30 27.19
CA GLY A 26 -71.98 3.18 26.38
C GLY A 26 -71.68 4.67 26.71
N ARG A 27 -72.50 5.72 26.45
CA ARG A 27 -73.60 6.01 25.51
C ARG A 27 -74.05 7.50 25.70
N ARG A 28 -74.19 8.31 24.60
CA ARG A 28 -74.89 9.64 24.51
C ARG A 28 -74.26 10.84 25.27
N ARG A 29 -74.49 12.15 24.96
CA ARG A 29 -75.31 12.92 23.97
C ARG A 29 -74.73 14.36 23.82
N LYS A 30 -74.53 14.92 22.61
CA LYS A 30 -75.34 15.90 21.80
C LYS A 30 -75.20 17.43 22.11
N GLY A 31 -75.12 18.23 21.02
CA GLY A 31 -75.23 19.72 20.95
C GLY A 31 -73.86 20.40 20.91
N VAL A 32 -73.33 21.02 19.85
CA VAL A 32 -73.84 21.95 18.80
C VAL A 32 -74.22 23.34 19.33
N ASP A 33 -73.32 24.31 19.13
CA ASP A 33 -73.58 25.54 18.37
C ASP A 33 -72.27 26.30 18.04
N GLU A 34 -72.27 27.03 16.92
CA GLU A 34 -71.11 27.80 16.42
C GLU A 34 -71.08 29.24 16.99
N LYS A 35 -69.88 29.80 17.23
CA LYS A 35 -69.50 31.09 16.63
C LYS A 35 -68.01 31.46 16.74
N ALA A 36 -67.45 31.65 15.55
CA ALA A 36 -66.25 32.40 15.17
C ALA A 36 -65.49 33.24 16.24
N THR A 37 -64.25 32.86 16.48
CA THR A 37 -63.11 33.76 16.69
C THR A 37 -61.92 33.24 15.87
N SER A 38 -61.37 34.07 14.98
CA SER A 38 -60.17 33.70 14.21
C SER A 38 -58.91 33.96 15.02
N PRO A 39 -57.94 33.03 15.02
CA PRO A 39 -56.52 33.35 15.14
C PRO A 39 -55.80 33.05 13.82
N ASN A 40 -54.96 34.00 13.39
CA ASN A 40 -54.09 33.91 12.24
C ASN A 40 -53.47 32.51 12.08
N HIS A 41 -53.85 31.80 11.01
CA HIS A 41 -53.00 30.73 10.48
C HIS A 41 -51.84 31.38 9.72
N GLY A 42 -50.90 31.93 10.48
CA GLY A 42 -49.54 32.06 9.99
C GLY A 42 -49.10 30.66 9.60
N ARG A 43 -48.89 30.42 8.29
CA ARG A 43 -48.22 29.21 7.83
C ARG A 43 -46.78 29.31 8.32
N ASP A 44 -46.52 28.73 9.48
CA ASP A 44 -45.20 28.23 9.79
C ASP A 44 -44.85 27.22 8.70
N LEU A 45 -44.18 27.72 7.67
CA LEU A 45 -43.35 26.92 6.81
C LEU A 45 -42.26 26.38 7.72
N ALA A 46 -42.54 25.21 8.31
CA ALA A 46 -41.56 24.46 9.07
C ALA A 46 -40.32 24.33 8.17
N LEU A 47 -39.29 25.10 8.51
CA LEU A 47 -37.98 25.03 7.89
C LEU A 47 -37.41 23.67 8.29
N PHE A 48 -37.78 22.65 7.51
CA PHE A 48 -37.18 21.34 7.55
C PHE A 48 -35.70 21.54 7.28
N ARG A 49 -34.92 21.62 8.36
CA ARG A 49 -33.46 21.57 8.30
C ARG A 49 -33.15 20.30 7.50
N PRO A 50 -32.47 20.40 6.34
CA PRO A 50 -32.16 19.23 5.54
C PRO A 50 -31.42 18.24 6.46
N PRO A 51 -31.74 16.93 6.40
CA PRO A 51 -31.13 15.95 7.27
C PRO A 51 -29.61 16.07 7.15
N GLU A 52 -28.94 16.28 8.30
CA GLU A 52 -27.49 16.47 8.31
C GLU A 52 -26.87 15.19 7.72
N PRO A 53 -26.07 15.30 6.64
CA PRO A 53 -25.69 14.13 5.88
C PRO A 53 -24.82 13.21 6.75
N CYS A 54 -25.09 11.91 6.69
CA CYS A 54 -24.34 10.94 7.46
C CYS A 54 -22.86 10.96 7.04
N TYR A 55 -21.99 11.46 7.93
CA TYR A 55 -20.55 11.55 7.68
C TYR A 55 -19.94 10.18 7.34
N ASP A 56 -20.50 9.09 7.90
CA ASP A 56 -20.06 7.73 7.61
C ASP A 56 -20.40 7.34 6.17
N SER A 57 -21.63 7.61 5.70
CA SER A 57 -22.02 7.36 4.32
C SER A 57 -21.24 8.20 3.31
N ILE A 58 -20.97 9.48 3.59
CA ILE A 58 -20.09 10.31 2.77
C ILE A 58 -18.68 9.72 2.74
N SER A 59 -18.15 9.34 3.90
CA SER A 59 -16.76 8.86 4.00
C SER A 59 -16.57 7.53 3.28
N LEU A 60 -17.50 6.60 3.46
CA LEU A 60 -17.52 5.32 2.75
C LEU A 60 -17.66 5.53 1.24
N ALA A 61 -18.58 6.39 0.78
CA ALA A 61 -18.74 6.66 -0.65
C ALA A 61 -17.49 7.30 -1.28
N TYR A 62 -16.82 8.22 -0.56
CA TYR A 62 -15.55 8.80 -1.00
C TYR A 62 -14.43 7.75 -1.06
N PHE A 63 -14.25 6.98 0.01
CA PHE A 63 -13.20 5.96 0.10
C PHE A 63 -13.41 4.85 -0.94
N VAL A 64 -14.64 4.33 -1.07
CA VAL A 64 -14.95 3.28 -2.03
C VAL A 64 -14.68 3.75 -3.46
N ARG A 65 -15.12 4.96 -3.82
CA ARG A 65 -14.87 5.51 -5.16
C ARG A 65 -13.39 5.77 -5.46
N ARG A 66 -12.60 6.17 -4.45
CA ARG A 66 -11.22 6.66 -4.64
C ARG A 66 -10.15 5.59 -4.45
N PHE A 67 -10.40 4.60 -3.59
CA PHE A 67 -9.43 3.58 -3.17
C PHE A 67 -9.90 2.13 -3.37
N VAL A 68 -11.21 1.89 -3.61
CA VAL A 68 -11.78 0.52 -3.64
C VAL A 68 -12.32 0.10 -5.01
N THR A 69 -12.79 1.07 -5.79
CA THR A 69 -13.37 0.79 -7.11
C THR A 69 -12.24 0.75 -8.14
N PRO A 70 -12.01 -0.39 -8.83
CA PRO A 70 -11.17 -0.40 -10.02
C PRO A 70 -11.91 0.28 -11.19
N ASP A 71 -11.17 0.81 -12.16
CA ASP A 71 -11.80 1.24 -13.42
C ASP A 71 -12.28 0.03 -14.25
N ALA A 72 -13.17 0.26 -15.21
CA ALA A 72 -13.95 -0.81 -15.85
C ALA A 72 -13.16 -1.82 -16.74
N GLY A 73 -11.84 -1.72 -16.80
CA GLY A 73 -10.92 -2.71 -17.39
C GLY A 73 -9.73 -3.06 -16.48
N ASP A 74 -9.72 -2.55 -15.25
CA ASP A 74 -8.64 -2.72 -14.28
C ASP A 74 -8.92 -3.96 -13.40
N GLY A 75 -7.93 -4.83 -13.29
CA GLY A 75 -7.97 -6.02 -12.44
C GLY A 75 -7.00 -5.95 -11.28
N PHE A 76 -6.39 -4.79 -11.01
CA PHE A 76 -5.24 -4.72 -10.13
C PHE A 76 -5.56 -5.11 -8.67
N PRO A 77 -4.84 -6.09 -8.08
CA PRO A 77 -4.77 -6.30 -6.64
C PRO A 77 -4.07 -5.13 -5.93
N GLY A 78 -4.81 -4.02 -5.81
CA GLY A 78 -4.42 -2.73 -5.25
C GLY A 78 -5.64 -1.91 -4.81
N HIS A 79 -6.78 -2.18 -5.45
CA HIS A 79 -8.07 -1.52 -5.19
C HIS A 79 -8.91 -2.27 -4.14
N MET A 80 -8.36 -3.20 -3.34
CA MET A 80 -9.10 -3.84 -2.24
C MET A 80 -10.47 -4.39 -2.71
N THR A 81 -10.52 -4.98 -3.90
CA THR A 81 -11.72 -4.98 -4.76
C THR A 81 -12.91 -5.72 -4.14
N PHE A 82 -12.61 -6.73 -3.32
CA PHE A 82 -13.56 -7.55 -2.58
C PHE A 82 -14.15 -6.88 -1.32
N LEU A 83 -13.69 -5.68 -0.93
CA LEU A 83 -14.20 -4.99 0.25
C LEU A 83 -15.72 -4.82 0.26
N PRO A 84 -16.40 -4.41 -0.84
CA PRO A 84 -17.85 -4.26 -0.84
C PRO A 84 -18.61 -5.57 -0.62
N GLU A 85 -18.02 -6.72 -0.99
CA GLU A 85 -18.61 -8.05 -0.79
C GLU A 85 -18.39 -8.55 0.66
N LEU A 86 -17.22 -8.27 1.23
CA LEU A 86 -16.88 -8.63 2.62
C LEU A 86 -17.56 -7.71 3.66
N PHE A 87 -17.89 -6.47 3.29
CA PHE A 87 -18.36 -5.42 4.18
C PHE A 87 -19.88 -5.48 4.43
N ASN A 88 -20.29 -5.80 5.65
CA ASN A 88 -21.69 -5.78 6.08
C ASN A 88 -21.94 -4.67 7.11
N GLN A 89 -22.68 -3.61 6.73
CA GLN A 89 -23.04 -2.49 7.60
C GLN A 89 -23.91 -2.86 8.82
N HIS A 90 -24.50 -4.06 8.84
CA HIS A 90 -25.33 -4.54 9.95
C HIS A 90 -24.51 -5.33 10.99
N ASP A 91 -23.25 -5.64 10.67
CA ASP A 91 -22.32 -6.40 11.48
C ASP A 91 -21.28 -5.42 12.05
N HIS A 92 -21.51 -4.90 13.26
CA HIS A 92 -20.70 -3.85 13.89
C HIS A 92 -19.29 -4.31 14.34
N GLY A 93 -18.71 -5.28 13.63
CA GLY A 93 -17.47 -5.96 13.93
C GLY A 93 -16.21 -5.22 13.48
N LEU A 94 -15.13 -6.00 13.36
CA LEU A 94 -13.77 -5.53 13.09
C LEU A 94 -13.66 -4.78 11.75
N LEU A 95 -14.17 -5.37 10.66
CA LEU A 95 -14.06 -4.82 9.31
C LEU A 95 -14.81 -3.49 9.15
N GLU A 96 -15.98 -3.35 9.78
CA GLU A 96 -16.71 -2.08 9.79
C GLU A 96 -15.87 -0.97 10.45
N ALA A 97 -15.32 -1.25 11.63
CA ALA A 97 -14.50 -0.29 12.37
C ALA A 97 -13.21 0.09 11.61
N ALA A 98 -12.53 -0.87 10.99
CA ALA A 98 -11.32 -0.60 10.21
C ALA A 98 -11.63 0.24 8.96
N THR A 99 -12.68 -0.12 8.23
CA THR A 99 -13.11 0.59 7.01
C THR A 99 -13.56 2.02 7.31
N LEU A 100 -14.41 2.22 8.33
CA LEU A 100 -14.85 3.56 8.73
C LEU A 100 -13.67 4.43 9.17
N SER A 101 -12.69 3.85 9.87
CA SER A 101 -11.48 4.57 10.28
C SER A 101 -10.72 5.13 9.09
N VAL A 102 -10.30 4.27 8.15
CA VAL A 102 -9.54 4.71 6.96
C VAL A 102 -10.36 5.64 6.07
N ALA A 103 -11.66 5.36 5.89
CA ALA A 103 -12.55 6.16 5.07
C ALA A 103 -12.74 7.59 5.63
N GLN A 104 -12.95 7.72 6.93
CA GLN A 104 -13.09 9.01 7.61
C GLN A 104 -11.77 9.81 7.55
N MET A 105 -10.60 9.15 7.67
CA MET A 105 -9.30 9.83 7.51
C MET A 105 -9.05 10.29 6.07
N ALA A 106 -9.36 9.47 5.07
CA ALA A 106 -9.25 9.84 3.66
C ALA A 106 -10.14 11.06 3.34
N THR A 107 -11.35 11.07 3.89
CA THR A 107 -12.32 12.16 3.75
C THR A 107 -11.89 13.41 4.52
N TYR A 108 -11.28 13.26 5.70
CA TYR A 108 -10.63 14.36 6.42
C TYR A 108 -9.51 15.00 5.57
N ASN A 109 -8.66 14.21 4.92
CA ASN A 109 -7.60 14.76 4.08
C ASN A 109 -8.11 15.59 2.90
N GLN A 110 -9.29 15.25 2.38
CA GLN A 110 -9.92 15.98 1.27
C GLN A 110 -10.68 17.24 1.73
N TYR A 111 -11.38 17.20 2.87
CA TYR A 111 -12.33 18.26 3.27
C TYR A 111 -11.99 18.99 4.58
N GLY A 112 -10.94 18.58 5.31
CA GLY A 112 -10.39 19.29 6.48
C GLY A 112 -11.24 19.28 7.76
N SER A 113 -12.33 18.50 7.82
CA SER A 113 -13.23 18.48 8.99
C SER A 113 -12.64 17.69 10.17
N GLU A 114 -12.18 18.37 11.23
CA GLU A 114 -11.62 17.74 12.44
C GLU A 114 -12.51 16.66 13.05
N LYS A 115 -13.84 16.77 12.92
CA LYS A 115 -14.80 15.74 13.37
C LYS A 115 -14.51 14.38 12.72
N LEU A 116 -14.16 14.36 11.44
CA LEU A 116 -13.82 13.14 10.71
C LEU A 116 -12.52 12.51 11.24
N MET A 117 -11.51 13.33 11.51
CA MET A 117 -10.25 12.86 12.13
C MET A 117 -10.50 12.24 13.51
N VAL A 118 -11.33 12.86 14.34
CA VAL A 118 -11.69 12.34 15.67
C VAL A 118 -12.48 11.02 15.59
N GLN A 119 -13.47 10.91 14.69
CA GLN A 119 -14.18 9.64 14.49
C GLN A 119 -13.26 8.56 13.91
N SER A 120 -12.35 8.91 13.00
CA SER A 120 -11.37 7.98 12.44
C SER A 120 -10.55 7.33 13.55
N TYR A 121 -9.99 8.11 14.49
CA TYR A 121 -9.21 7.57 15.60
C TYR A 121 -10.04 6.79 16.62
N LYS A 122 -11.32 7.18 16.82
CA LYS A 122 -12.25 6.41 17.65
C LYS A 122 -12.53 5.01 17.04
N ASN A 123 -12.71 4.95 15.72
CA ASN A 123 -12.93 3.72 14.97
C ASN A 123 -11.66 2.87 14.87
N TYR A 124 -10.48 3.49 14.70
CA TYR A 124 -9.17 2.84 14.82
C TYR A 124 -9.05 2.13 16.18
N GLY A 125 -9.27 2.86 17.28
CA GLY A 125 -9.23 2.29 18.63
C GLY A 125 -10.25 1.17 18.87
N LYS A 126 -11.42 1.19 18.20
CA LYS A 126 -12.39 0.09 18.21
C LYS A 126 -11.83 -1.13 17.47
N ALA A 127 -11.30 -0.95 16.26
CA ALA A 127 -10.72 -2.02 15.45
C ALA A 127 -9.55 -2.72 16.16
N ILE A 128 -8.61 -1.96 16.75
CA ILE A 128 -7.45 -2.54 17.48
C ILE A 128 -7.87 -3.40 18.69
N ARG A 129 -8.96 -3.04 19.39
CA ARG A 129 -9.49 -3.88 20.48
C ARG A 129 -10.08 -5.18 19.94
N LEU A 130 -10.98 -5.10 18.95
CA LEU A 130 -11.60 -6.28 18.33
C LEU A 130 -10.56 -7.22 17.70
N LEU A 131 -9.54 -6.67 17.03
CA LEU A 131 -8.45 -7.44 16.44
C LEU A 131 -7.64 -8.18 17.50
N ARG A 132 -7.34 -7.52 18.64
CA ARG A 132 -6.66 -8.16 19.77
C ARG A 132 -7.48 -9.32 20.32
N ASP A 133 -8.79 -9.12 20.52
CA ASP A 133 -9.66 -10.14 21.08
C ASP A 133 -9.73 -11.37 20.16
N ILE A 134 -9.81 -11.17 18.83
CA ILE A 134 -9.78 -12.25 17.81
C ILE A 134 -8.42 -12.97 17.76
N ILE A 135 -7.30 -12.25 17.83
CA ILE A 135 -5.96 -12.86 17.87
C ILE A 135 -5.76 -13.64 19.17
N GLN A 136 -6.34 -13.20 20.29
CA GLN A 136 -6.23 -13.88 21.58
C GLN A 136 -7.12 -15.13 21.69
N SER A 137 -8.27 -15.17 21.02
CA SER A 137 -9.11 -16.37 20.99
C SER A 137 -8.68 -17.40 19.94
N GLU A 138 -7.91 -16.98 18.92
CA GLU A 138 -7.55 -17.72 17.70
C GLU A 138 -8.74 -18.27 16.87
N GLU A 139 -9.98 -18.11 17.32
CA GLU A 139 -11.17 -18.79 16.77
C GLU A 139 -11.56 -18.35 15.34
N GLN A 140 -11.09 -17.18 14.90
CA GLN A 140 -11.39 -16.59 13.58
C GLN A 140 -10.16 -15.93 12.91
N VAL A 141 -8.94 -16.20 13.41
CA VAL A 141 -7.73 -15.48 13.02
C VAL A 141 -7.38 -15.59 11.52
N THR A 142 -7.86 -16.62 10.84
CA THR A 142 -7.63 -16.89 9.42
C THR A 142 -8.69 -16.29 8.47
N ASP A 143 -9.75 -15.66 8.97
CA ASP A 143 -10.83 -15.06 8.15
C ASP A 143 -10.29 -13.92 7.24
N ASP A 144 -10.77 -13.87 5.99
CA ASP A 144 -10.50 -12.79 5.03
C ASP A 144 -10.81 -11.40 5.62
N ARG A 145 -11.86 -11.31 6.46
CA ARG A 145 -12.22 -10.08 7.19
C ARG A 145 -11.11 -9.59 8.12
N VAL A 146 -10.34 -10.49 8.73
CA VAL A 146 -9.27 -10.14 9.69
C VAL A 146 -8.07 -9.55 8.94
N ILE A 147 -7.54 -10.27 7.95
CA ILE A 147 -6.41 -9.81 7.14
C ILE A 147 -6.76 -8.51 6.38
N MET A 148 -7.97 -8.40 5.84
CA MET A 148 -8.46 -7.18 5.18
C MET A 148 -8.51 -6.00 6.14
N SER A 149 -8.97 -6.21 7.38
CA SER A 149 -8.98 -5.17 8.40
C SER A 149 -7.57 -4.70 8.75
N ILE A 150 -6.59 -5.61 8.81
CA ILE A 150 -5.18 -5.23 9.03
C ILE A 150 -4.65 -4.41 7.85
N LEU A 151 -4.95 -4.80 6.60
CA LEU A 151 -4.57 -4.04 5.39
C LEU A 151 -5.18 -2.63 5.35
N LEU A 152 -6.44 -2.47 5.79
CA LEU A 152 -7.08 -1.16 5.93
C LEU A 152 -6.41 -0.30 7.01
N LEU A 153 -5.96 -0.90 8.12
CA LEU A 153 -5.22 -0.21 9.17
C LEU A 153 -3.78 0.18 8.71
N CYS A 154 -3.10 -0.68 7.95
CA CYS A 154 -1.86 -0.30 7.24
C CYS A 154 -2.10 0.90 6.31
N THR A 155 -3.21 0.90 5.58
CA THR A 155 -3.57 1.99 4.65
C THR A 155 -3.94 3.28 5.38
N LEU A 156 -4.52 3.19 6.58
CA LEU A 156 -4.71 4.35 7.47
C LEU A 156 -3.37 4.99 7.89
N LYS A 157 -2.30 4.21 8.10
CA LYS A 157 -0.95 4.75 8.39
C LYS A 157 -0.45 5.62 7.24
N ASP A 158 -0.66 5.18 5.99
CA ASP A 158 -0.30 5.95 4.80
C ASP A 158 -1.12 7.22 4.60
N ILE A 159 -2.44 7.10 4.74
CA ILE A 159 -3.36 8.20 4.54
C ILE A 159 -3.21 9.24 5.67
N SER A 160 -3.06 8.83 6.93
CA SER A 160 -2.86 9.76 8.06
C SER A 160 -1.50 10.47 8.04
N GLY A 161 -0.45 9.83 7.51
CA GLY A 161 0.88 10.42 7.40
C GLY A 161 1.70 10.47 8.70
N HIS A 162 1.21 9.82 9.77
CA HIS A 162 1.95 9.71 11.03
C HIS A 162 3.11 8.69 10.93
N ALA A 163 4.15 9.05 10.17
CA ALA A 163 5.35 8.26 9.99
C ALA A 163 6.26 8.15 11.24
N SER A 164 5.90 8.81 12.35
CA SER A 164 6.73 8.97 13.55
C SER A 164 6.50 7.92 14.65
N ASP A 165 5.32 7.33 14.74
CA ASP A 165 4.96 6.43 15.85
C ASP A 165 5.15 4.97 15.50
N HIS A 166 6.25 4.39 16.00
CA HIS A 166 6.50 2.94 16.02
C HIS A 166 5.38 2.13 16.73
N PHE A 167 4.48 2.79 17.46
CA PHE A 167 3.36 2.18 18.18
C PHE A 167 2.14 1.84 17.29
N ASN A 168 2.10 2.33 16.06
CA ASN A 168 1.04 2.06 15.09
C ASN A 168 1.56 1.24 13.89
N ASP A 169 2.48 0.31 14.13
CA ASP A 169 2.80 -0.69 13.11
C ASP A 169 1.91 -1.92 13.20
N HIS A 170 1.57 -2.44 12.04
CA HIS A 170 0.68 -3.58 11.84
C HIS A 170 1.33 -4.70 11.03
N ALA A 171 2.56 -4.51 10.53
CA ALA A 171 3.29 -5.53 9.79
C ALA A 171 3.46 -6.84 10.58
N SER A 172 3.68 -6.78 11.89
CA SER A 172 3.80 -7.97 12.74
C SER A 172 2.50 -8.78 12.85
N GLY A 173 1.37 -8.09 13.03
CA GLY A 173 0.05 -8.72 13.03
C GLY A 173 -0.32 -9.26 11.64
N LEU A 174 0.03 -8.53 10.58
CA LEU A 174 -0.19 -8.93 9.19
C LEU A 174 0.57 -10.20 8.84
N PHE A 175 1.86 -10.25 9.16
CA PHE A 175 2.72 -11.42 8.92
C PHE A 175 2.21 -12.65 9.66
N TYR A 176 1.92 -12.53 10.96
CA TYR A 176 1.37 -13.63 11.76
C TYR A 176 0.06 -14.18 11.17
N VAL A 177 -0.84 -13.32 10.67
CA VAL A 177 -2.08 -13.76 10.00
C VAL A 177 -1.80 -14.41 8.64
N VAL A 178 -0.86 -13.89 7.84
CA VAL A 178 -0.43 -14.50 6.57
C VAL A 178 0.15 -15.89 6.79
N GLU A 179 1.05 -16.06 7.76
CA GLU A 179 1.62 -17.37 8.14
C GLU A 179 0.55 -18.35 8.61
N LYS A 180 -0.36 -17.91 9.51
CA LYS A 180 -1.45 -18.74 10.04
C LYS A 180 -2.42 -19.21 8.95
N ARG A 181 -2.66 -18.40 7.92
CA ARG A 181 -3.47 -18.77 6.74
C ARG A 181 -2.73 -19.73 5.80
N GLY A 182 -1.39 -19.67 5.75
CA GLY A 182 -0.54 -20.57 4.99
C GLY A 182 -0.73 -20.47 3.47
N PRO A 183 -0.12 -21.38 2.68
CA PRO A 183 -0.18 -21.31 1.21
C PRO A 183 -1.59 -21.48 0.65
N ALA A 184 -2.48 -22.20 1.34
CA ALA A 184 -3.84 -22.49 0.88
C ALA A 184 -4.70 -21.24 0.60
N GLN A 185 -4.35 -20.08 1.17
CA GLN A 185 -5.08 -18.83 0.89
C GLN A 185 -4.97 -18.39 -0.58
N ALA A 186 -3.92 -18.76 -1.30
CA ALA A 186 -3.78 -18.47 -2.73
C ALA A 186 -4.71 -19.32 -3.63
N ALA A 187 -5.47 -20.26 -3.06
CA ALA A 187 -6.41 -21.10 -3.81
C ALA A 187 -7.78 -20.42 -4.10
N THR A 188 -8.03 -19.22 -3.55
CA THR A 188 -9.21 -18.41 -3.85
C THR A 188 -8.80 -17.03 -4.37
N ASN A 189 -9.60 -16.43 -5.25
CA ASN A 189 -9.30 -15.11 -5.81
C ASN A 189 -9.15 -14.04 -4.72
N VAL A 190 -10.06 -14.06 -3.73
CA VAL A 190 -10.05 -13.17 -2.56
C VAL A 190 -8.78 -13.38 -1.73
N GLY A 191 -8.45 -14.62 -1.41
CA GLY A 191 -7.27 -14.95 -0.60
C GLY A 191 -5.95 -14.68 -1.33
N ALA A 192 -5.92 -14.78 -2.66
CA ALA A 192 -4.79 -14.43 -3.50
C ALA A 192 -4.55 -12.91 -3.57
N GLU A 193 -5.58 -12.08 -3.78
CA GLU A 193 -5.44 -10.61 -3.69
C GLU A 193 -5.01 -10.18 -2.29
N LEU A 194 -5.63 -10.73 -1.23
CA LEU A 194 -5.27 -10.42 0.16
C LEU A 194 -3.82 -10.82 0.46
N LEU A 195 -3.34 -11.96 -0.04
CA LEU A 195 -1.94 -12.37 0.08
C LEU A 195 -1.01 -11.40 -0.68
N PHE A 196 -1.31 -11.08 -1.94
CA PHE A 196 -0.55 -10.16 -2.78
C PHE A 196 -0.39 -8.78 -2.11
N LEU A 197 -1.51 -8.18 -1.68
CA LEU A 197 -1.54 -6.92 -0.95
C LEU A 197 -0.70 -7.00 0.34
N SER A 198 -0.80 -8.11 1.06
CA SER A 198 -0.04 -8.33 2.29
C SER A 198 1.45 -8.40 2.04
N LEU A 199 1.89 -9.14 1.01
CA LEU A 199 3.30 -9.23 0.64
C LEU A 199 3.87 -7.86 0.26
N ILE A 200 3.16 -7.05 -0.54
CA ILE A 200 3.55 -5.65 -0.83
C ILE A 200 3.71 -4.83 0.46
N ARG A 201 2.77 -4.95 1.40
CA ARG A 201 2.83 -4.19 2.66
C ARG A 201 3.98 -4.63 3.55
N LEU A 202 4.19 -5.93 3.71
CA LEU A 202 5.26 -6.51 4.53
C LEU A 202 6.64 -6.17 3.95
N GLN A 203 6.81 -6.27 2.64
CA GLN A 203 8.02 -5.87 1.92
C GLN A 203 8.27 -4.36 1.99
N SER A 204 7.23 -3.53 1.82
CA SER A 204 7.34 -2.07 2.00
C SER A 204 7.78 -1.72 3.42
N HIS A 205 7.22 -2.41 4.43
CA HIS A 205 7.66 -2.28 5.81
C HIS A 205 9.13 -2.71 5.97
N ALA A 206 9.53 -3.87 5.44
CA ALA A 206 10.88 -4.38 5.53
C ALA A 206 11.92 -3.40 4.93
N PHE A 207 11.64 -2.78 3.78
CA PHE A 207 12.52 -1.73 3.23
C PHE A 207 12.56 -0.44 4.06
N VAL A 208 11.45 -0.05 4.68
CA VAL A 208 11.34 1.22 5.43
C VAL A 208 11.95 1.10 6.84
N HIS A 209 11.78 -0.06 7.48
CA HIS A 209 12.15 -0.32 8.86
C HIS A 209 13.41 -1.19 9.02
N GLU A 210 13.92 -1.76 7.91
CA GLU A 210 15.04 -2.70 7.86
C GLU A 210 14.84 -3.94 8.75
N ASP A 211 13.59 -4.41 8.79
CA ASP A 211 13.18 -5.60 9.51
C ASP A 211 12.89 -6.75 8.52
N GLU A 212 13.82 -7.71 8.47
CA GLU A 212 13.71 -8.89 7.62
C GLU A 212 12.75 -9.95 8.13
N PHE A 213 12.33 -9.91 9.40
CA PHE A 213 11.44 -10.94 9.94
C PHE A 213 10.14 -11.06 9.13
N PHE A 214 9.74 -9.96 8.49
CA PHE A 214 8.57 -9.86 7.62
C PHE A 214 8.86 -10.01 6.12
N GLY A 215 10.14 -10.12 5.74
CA GLY A 215 10.61 -10.14 4.35
C GLY A 215 10.73 -11.54 3.74
N ASP A 216 10.78 -12.59 4.55
CA ASP A 216 10.76 -13.98 4.09
C ASP A 216 9.31 -14.52 4.02
N PRO A 217 8.72 -14.74 2.83
CA PRO A 217 7.41 -15.37 2.66
C PRO A 217 7.41 -16.89 2.98
N GLY A 218 8.56 -17.46 3.34
CA GLY A 218 8.69 -18.82 3.84
C GLY A 218 8.17 -19.88 2.84
N PRO A 219 7.37 -20.87 3.30
CA PRO A 219 6.81 -21.89 2.41
C PRO A 219 5.94 -21.36 1.27
N ILE A 220 5.41 -20.13 1.37
CA ILE A 220 4.43 -19.60 0.42
C ILE A 220 5.10 -19.26 -0.92
N ALA A 221 6.25 -18.57 -0.94
CA ALA A 221 6.94 -18.29 -2.21
C ALA A 221 7.45 -19.57 -2.89
N ASN A 222 7.97 -20.52 -2.10
CA ASN A 222 8.45 -21.81 -2.61
C ASN A 222 7.33 -22.65 -3.25
N ALA A 223 6.07 -22.47 -2.83
CA ALA A 223 4.93 -23.20 -3.39
C ALA A 223 4.42 -22.65 -4.74
N TYR A 224 4.65 -21.36 -5.03
CA TYR A 224 4.00 -20.66 -6.15
C TYR A 224 4.95 -19.98 -7.14
N GLY A 225 6.20 -19.68 -6.75
CA GLY A 225 7.15 -18.88 -7.56
C GLY A 225 7.62 -19.52 -8.87
N CYS A 226 7.31 -20.79 -9.11
CA CYS A 226 7.66 -21.51 -10.35
C CYS A 226 6.53 -21.54 -11.41
N PHE A 227 5.35 -21.00 -11.11
CA PHE A 227 4.19 -21.05 -12.02
C PHE A 227 3.67 -19.67 -12.48
N ASP A 228 4.10 -18.60 -11.82
CA ASP A 228 3.55 -17.25 -12.00
C ASP A 228 4.66 -16.19 -11.94
N THR A 229 4.70 -15.29 -12.92
CA THR A 229 5.75 -14.25 -13.02
C THR A 229 5.61 -13.12 -12.00
N LEU A 230 4.41 -12.83 -11.49
CA LEU A 230 4.23 -11.93 -10.34
C LEU A 230 4.77 -12.58 -9.07
N VAL A 231 4.54 -13.88 -8.86
CA VAL A 231 5.10 -14.59 -7.70
C VAL A 231 6.63 -14.72 -7.80
N SER A 232 7.17 -14.96 -9.00
CA SER A 232 8.60 -14.89 -9.27
C SER A 232 9.18 -13.51 -8.90
N ALA A 233 8.48 -12.43 -9.24
CA ALA A 233 8.89 -11.08 -8.82
C ALA A 233 8.95 -10.94 -7.28
N TYR A 234 7.97 -11.43 -6.53
CA TYR A 234 8.03 -11.44 -5.05
C TYR A 234 9.20 -12.25 -4.49
N PHE A 235 9.59 -13.35 -5.14
CA PHE A 235 10.79 -14.08 -4.74
C PHE A 235 12.06 -13.23 -4.90
N LEU A 236 12.21 -12.52 -6.03
CA LEU A 236 13.32 -11.59 -6.24
C LEU A 236 13.33 -10.43 -5.22
N MET A 237 12.14 -10.02 -4.75
CA MET A 237 11.97 -9.01 -3.71
C MET A 237 12.47 -9.49 -2.34
N ALA A 238 12.10 -10.69 -1.92
CA ALA A 238 12.61 -11.31 -0.69
C ALA A 238 14.12 -11.57 -0.77
N LYS A 239 14.62 -12.11 -1.89
CA LYS A 239 16.05 -12.36 -2.15
C LYS A 239 16.88 -11.07 -2.08
N THR A 240 16.36 -9.98 -2.64
CA THR A 240 17.00 -8.64 -2.59
C THR A 240 17.18 -8.11 -1.16
N LEU A 241 16.18 -8.32 -0.28
CA LEU A 241 16.27 -7.91 1.13
C LEU A 241 17.40 -8.67 1.86
N SER A 242 17.38 -10.01 1.76
CA SER A 242 18.41 -10.89 2.35
C SER A 242 19.83 -10.54 1.89
N LEU A 243 20.01 -10.34 0.58
CA LEU A 243 21.29 -9.94 0.00
C LEU A 243 21.75 -8.55 0.48
N ARG A 244 20.83 -7.59 0.60
CA ARG A 244 21.13 -6.25 1.15
C ARG A 244 21.66 -6.37 2.58
N ARG A 245 21.03 -7.14 3.47
CA ARG A 245 21.55 -7.34 4.82
C ARG A 245 22.87 -8.10 4.82
N ALA A 246 23.06 -9.09 3.95
CA ALA A 246 24.33 -9.80 3.85
C ALA A 246 25.48 -8.81 3.53
N LEU A 247 25.28 -7.94 2.54
CA LEU A 247 26.22 -6.84 2.21
C LEU A 247 26.45 -5.87 3.38
N ILE A 248 25.38 -5.41 4.07
CA ILE A 248 25.48 -4.57 5.27
C ILE A 248 26.32 -5.26 6.35
N SER A 249 26.08 -6.55 6.58
CA SER A 249 26.77 -7.36 7.59
C SER A 249 28.26 -7.53 7.28
N CYS A 250 28.62 -7.65 5.99
CA CYS A 250 30.00 -7.73 5.55
C CYS A 250 30.80 -6.44 5.83
N TYR A 251 30.24 -5.23 5.63
CA TYR A 251 30.97 -3.98 5.89
C TYR A 251 30.82 -3.42 7.32
N SER A 252 29.75 -3.75 8.04
CA SER A 252 29.52 -3.20 9.41
C SER A 252 30.65 -3.55 10.38
N ARG A 253 31.37 -4.65 10.14
CA ARG A 253 32.56 -5.09 10.89
C ARG A 253 33.81 -4.24 10.69
N LEU A 254 33.82 -3.38 9.68
CA LEU A 254 34.90 -2.45 9.40
C LEU A 254 34.70 -1.12 10.14
N GLU A 255 33.54 -0.91 10.77
CA GLU A 255 33.29 0.29 11.58
C GLU A 255 33.88 0.11 13.00
N PRO A 256 34.66 1.09 13.52
CA PRO A 256 35.45 0.91 14.76
C PRO A 256 34.65 0.56 16.03
N GLU A 257 33.34 0.75 16.03
CA GLU A 257 32.47 0.58 17.19
C GLU A 257 31.77 -0.80 17.24
N SER A 258 31.94 -1.66 16.23
CA SER A 258 31.22 -2.94 16.14
C SER A 258 31.82 -4.06 17.02
N SER A 259 31.49 -4.06 18.31
CA SER A 259 31.92 -5.10 19.28
C SER A 259 31.28 -6.50 19.09
N GLN A 260 30.63 -6.78 17.95
CA GLN A 260 29.82 -7.99 17.78
C GLN A 260 30.61 -9.16 17.18
N SER A 261 30.94 -10.13 18.04
CA SER A 261 31.52 -11.42 17.66
C SER A 261 30.44 -12.41 17.20
N SER A 262 29.86 -12.19 16.02
CA SER A 262 29.09 -13.23 15.31
C SER A 262 30.05 -14.12 14.51
N ASN A 263 29.88 -15.45 14.60
CA ASN A 263 30.68 -16.41 13.83
C ASN A 263 30.12 -16.67 12.42
N ASP A 264 28.84 -16.39 12.17
CA ASP A 264 28.21 -16.52 10.86
C ASP A 264 28.32 -15.20 10.08
N ILE A 265 29.50 -14.97 9.51
CA ILE A 265 29.76 -13.87 8.59
C ILE A 265 29.59 -14.40 7.16
N PRO A 266 28.69 -13.84 6.34
CA PRO A 266 28.60 -14.20 4.93
C PRO A 266 29.94 -13.96 4.22
N ASP A 267 30.37 -14.92 3.40
CA ASP A 267 31.50 -14.73 2.50
C ASP A 267 31.17 -13.62 1.50
N PRO A 268 31.88 -12.48 1.51
CA PRO A 268 31.53 -11.34 0.66
C PRO A 268 31.64 -11.66 -0.83
N GLU A 269 32.55 -12.54 -1.25
CA GLU A 269 32.69 -12.92 -2.66
C GLU A 269 31.43 -13.66 -3.14
N ARG A 270 30.96 -14.62 -2.34
CA ARG A 270 29.69 -15.32 -2.58
C ARG A 270 28.49 -14.37 -2.58
N VAL A 271 28.39 -13.44 -1.62
CA VAL A 271 27.26 -12.49 -1.57
C VAL A 271 27.24 -11.58 -2.80
N ILE A 272 28.39 -11.09 -3.24
CA ILE A 272 28.50 -10.27 -4.47
C ILE A 272 28.09 -11.09 -5.69
N ALA A 273 28.55 -12.34 -5.81
CA ALA A 273 28.15 -13.23 -6.90
C ALA A 273 26.64 -13.46 -6.91
N GLU A 274 26.03 -13.79 -5.76
CA GLU A 274 24.58 -14.01 -5.63
C GLU A 274 23.76 -12.74 -5.91
N CYS A 275 24.30 -11.54 -5.66
CA CYS A 275 23.71 -10.28 -6.11
C CYS A 275 23.68 -10.17 -7.64
N PHE A 276 24.78 -10.49 -8.33
CA PHE A 276 24.81 -10.47 -9.81
C PHE A 276 23.93 -11.56 -10.42
N GLU A 277 23.90 -12.77 -9.86
CA GLU A 277 22.96 -13.83 -10.26
C GLU A 277 21.50 -13.36 -10.11
N THR A 278 21.18 -12.60 -9.07
CA THR A 278 19.84 -12.03 -8.86
C THR A 278 19.53 -10.89 -9.85
N LEU A 279 20.53 -10.10 -10.26
CA LEU A 279 20.37 -9.13 -11.36
C LEU A 279 20.13 -9.82 -12.71
N ASP A 280 20.77 -10.97 -12.96
CA ASP A 280 20.48 -11.81 -14.12
C ASP A 280 19.09 -12.46 -14.06
N GLU A 281 18.59 -12.81 -12.86
CA GLU A 281 17.20 -13.24 -12.67
C GLU A 281 16.19 -12.13 -12.98
N PHE A 282 16.45 -10.87 -12.60
CA PHE A 282 15.65 -9.72 -13.04
C PHE A 282 15.66 -9.55 -14.57
N TYR A 283 16.79 -9.80 -15.23
CA TYR A 283 16.86 -9.75 -16.69
C TYR A 283 16.10 -10.91 -17.36
N LYS A 284 16.14 -12.13 -16.79
CA LYS A 284 15.28 -13.25 -17.26
C LYS A 284 13.81 -12.92 -17.09
N TRP A 285 13.42 -12.33 -15.96
CA TRP A 285 12.05 -11.87 -15.72
C TRP A 285 11.59 -10.88 -16.81
N ASP A 286 12.42 -9.88 -17.14
CA ASP A 286 12.15 -8.92 -18.22
C ASP A 286 11.91 -9.59 -19.60
N MET A 287 12.49 -10.77 -19.85
CA MET A 287 12.37 -11.54 -21.10
C MET A 287 11.22 -12.58 -21.12
N GLU A 288 10.71 -12.96 -19.95
CA GLU A 288 9.69 -14.00 -19.78
C GLU A 288 8.31 -13.40 -19.48
N ALA A 289 8.24 -12.37 -18.64
CA ALA A 289 7.02 -11.65 -18.29
C ALA A 289 6.20 -11.19 -19.52
N PRO A 290 6.77 -10.65 -20.62
CA PRO A 290 5.97 -10.23 -21.77
C PRO A 290 5.14 -11.37 -22.38
N LYS A 291 5.71 -12.58 -22.43
CA LYS A 291 5.06 -13.77 -22.99
C LYS A 291 3.99 -14.33 -22.05
N HIS A 292 4.26 -14.31 -20.74
CA HIS A 292 3.28 -14.71 -19.73
C HIS A 292 2.07 -13.77 -19.77
N TRP A 293 2.29 -12.45 -19.78
CA TRP A 293 1.22 -11.46 -19.86
C TRP A 293 0.33 -11.66 -21.09
N GLN A 294 0.93 -11.83 -22.27
CA GLN A 294 0.18 -12.09 -23.52
C GLN A 294 -0.62 -13.40 -23.51
N ALA A 295 -0.18 -14.41 -22.73
CA ALA A 295 -0.85 -15.70 -22.63
C ALA A 295 -1.96 -15.74 -21.57
N VAL A 296 -1.86 -14.90 -20.53
CA VAL A 296 -2.77 -14.91 -19.37
C VAL A 296 -3.78 -13.76 -19.39
N PHE A 297 -3.39 -12.58 -19.90
CA PHE A 297 -4.21 -11.36 -19.86
C PHE A 297 -4.55 -10.87 -21.28
N GLU A 298 -5.74 -11.21 -21.75
CA GLU A 298 -6.23 -10.77 -23.06
C GLU A 298 -6.37 -9.24 -23.11
N GLY A 299 -5.83 -8.62 -24.18
CA GLY A 299 -5.94 -7.18 -24.42
C GLY A 299 -5.03 -6.27 -23.59
N ARG A 300 -4.27 -6.80 -22.62
CA ARG A 300 -3.34 -6.00 -21.81
C ARG A 300 -1.99 -5.78 -22.49
N ALA A 301 -1.36 -4.65 -22.22
CA ALA A 301 0.00 -4.40 -22.68
C ALA A 301 0.99 -5.19 -21.81
N PRO A 302 1.93 -5.96 -22.40
CA PRO A 302 2.94 -6.66 -21.63
C PRO A 302 3.94 -5.69 -20.99
N PRO A 303 4.53 -6.02 -19.83
CA PRO A 303 5.69 -5.30 -19.32
C PRO A 303 6.86 -5.39 -20.33
N THR A 304 7.72 -4.38 -20.36
CA THR A 304 8.87 -4.27 -21.28
C THR A 304 10.20 -4.37 -20.53
N ALA A 305 11.31 -4.53 -21.25
CA ALA A 305 12.63 -4.63 -20.62
C ALA A 305 13.08 -3.28 -20.00
N LEU A 306 14.13 -3.34 -19.16
CA LEU A 306 14.65 -2.18 -18.46
C LEU A 306 15.04 -1.03 -19.41
N GLY A 307 14.42 0.13 -19.21
CA GLY A 307 14.65 1.35 -19.99
C GLY A 307 13.78 1.49 -21.25
N GLU A 308 12.97 0.48 -21.58
CA GLU A 308 12.05 0.53 -22.72
C GLU A 308 10.77 1.30 -22.41
N VAL A 309 10.31 1.33 -21.14
CA VAL A 309 9.10 2.06 -20.73
C VAL A 309 9.27 3.56 -21.01
N GLY A 310 10.44 4.11 -20.67
CA GLY A 310 10.80 5.50 -20.96
C GLY A 310 11.03 5.83 -22.43
N SER A 311 11.09 4.84 -23.33
CA SER A 311 11.35 5.05 -24.77
C SER A 311 10.09 5.38 -25.59
N GLY A 312 8.90 5.07 -25.06
CA GLY A 312 7.62 5.64 -25.49
C GLY A 312 6.92 4.98 -26.69
N SER A 313 5.90 4.15 -26.40
CA SER A 313 4.67 4.00 -27.22
C SER A 313 3.59 3.14 -26.55
N ALA A 314 3.95 2.34 -25.54
CA ALA A 314 3.01 1.46 -24.85
C ALA A 314 2.11 2.22 -23.86
N HIS A 315 0.80 2.08 -24.04
CA HIS A 315 -0.20 2.34 -23.00
C HIS A 315 -0.25 1.09 -22.10
N TYR A 316 -0.12 1.27 -20.79
CA TYR A 316 -0.20 0.17 -19.81
C TYR A 316 -1.50 0.29 -19.02
N ASP A 317 -2.08 -0.85 -18.67
CA ASP A 317 -3.09 -0.91 -17.60
C ASP A 317 -2.44 -0.64 -16.22
N ALA A 318 -3.27 -0.30 -15.24
CA ALA A 318 -2.80 0.09 -13.91
C ALA A 318 -2.05 -1.04 -13.18
N GLU A 319 -2.45 -2.30 -13.39
CA GLU A 319 -1.83 -3.49 -12.81
C GLU A 319 -0.41 -3.73 -13.34
N THR A 320 -0.25 -3.72 -14.67
CA THR A 320 1.06 -3.85 -15.30
C THR A 320 1.97 -2.67 -14.90
N ALA A 321 1.43 -1.45 -14.86
CA ALA A 321 2.18 -0.26 -14.46
C ALA A 321 2.66 -0.31 -13.01
N CYS A 322 1.80 -0.70 -12.06
CA CYS A 322 2.20 -0.87 -10.66
C CYS A 322 3.23 -2.01 -10.49
N SER A 323 3.02 -3.12 -11.19
CA SER A 323 3.95 -4.27 -11.19
C SER A 323 5.35 -3.86 -11.67
N ILE A 324 5.44 -3.10 -12.77
CA ILE A 324 6.71 -2.51 -13.25
C ILE A 324 7.34 -1.64 -12.16
N ILE A 325 6.59 -0.72 -11.54
CA ILE A 325 7.12 0.20 -10.54
C ILE A 325 7.69 -0.54 -9.32
N LEU A 326 7.00 -1.58 -8.83
CA LEU A 326 7.45 -2.40 -7.70
C LEU A 326 8.72 -3.19 -8.05
N ILE A 327 8.78 -3.83 -9.21
CA ILE A 327 9.93 -4.65 -9.62
C ILE A 327 11.16 -3.79 -9.87
N ARG A 328 10.99 -2.65 -10.56
CA ARG A 328 12.07 -1.70 -10.83
C ARG A 328 12.60 -1.06 -9.55
N SER A 329 11.74 -0.79 -8.55
CA SER A 329 12.17 -0.24 -7.25
C SER A 329 12.99 -1.22 -6.42
N VAL A 330 12.73 -2.52 -6.54
CA VAL A 330 13.52 -3.57 -5.87
C VAL A 330 14.86 -3.79 -6.57
N ARG A 331 14.87 -3.89 -7.90
CA ARG A 331 16.13 -3.94 -8.69
C ARG A 331 17.00 -2.72 -8.39
N LEU A 332 16.39 -1.54 -8.27
CA LEU A 332 17.05 -0.32 -7.79
C LEU A 332 17.69 -0.50 -6.41
N VAL A 333 16.98 -1.04 -5.41
CA VAL A 333 17.54 -1.29 -4.06
C VAL A 333 18.74 -2.25 -4.11
N LEU A 334 18.70 -3.32 -4.91
CA LEU A 334 19.82 -4.26 -5.04
C LEU A 334 21.06 -3.59 -5.63
N MET A 335 20.92 -2.89 -6.78
CA MET A 335 22.01 -2.18 -7.43
C MET A 335 22.60 -1.09 -6.52
N MET A 336 21.74 -0.35 -5.81
CA MET A 336 22.17 0.65 -4.83
C MET A 336 22.94 0.02 -3.67
N SER A 337 22.52 -1.14 -3.17
CA SER A 337 23.18 -1.83 -2.06
C SER A 337 24.59 -2.32 -2.43
N LEU A 338 24.78 -2.79 -3.67
CA LEU A 338 26.12 -3.10 -4.22
C LEU A 338 27.04 -1.87 -4.26
N ILE A 339 26.52 -0.70 -4.67
CA ILE A 339 27.31 0.54 -4.71
C ILE A 339 27.61 1.07 -3.29
N VAL A 340 26.65 1.00 -2.35
CA VAL A 340 26.88 1.33 -0.93
C VAL A 340 27.99 0.46 -0.37
N TYR A 341 27.91 -0.87 -0.57
CA TYR A 341 28.92 -1.82 -0.15
C TYR A 341 30.31 -1.46 -0.70
N HIS A 342 30.41 -1.24 -2.01
CA HIS A 342 31.68 -0.89 -2.65
C HIS A 342 32.28 0.41 -2.09
N LYS A 343 31.46 1.46 -1.92
CA LYS A 343 31.93 2.75 -1.38
C LYS A 343 32.26 2.67 0.13
N LYS A 344 31.53 1.86 0.90
CA LYS A 344 31.85 1.57 2.31
C LYS A 344 33.18 0.84 2.43
N LEU A 345 33.47 -0.15 1.58
CA LEU A 345 34.79 -0.78 1.53
C LEU A 345 35.91 0.22 1.24
N GLN A 346 35.76 1.08 0.23
CA GLN A 346 36.79 2.07 -0.11
C GLN A 346 37.11 3.05 1.04
N VAL A 347 36.14 3.32 1.93
CA VAL A 347 36.30 4.26 3.05
C VAL A 347 36.77 3.58 4.33
N LEU A 348 36.32 2.34 4.61
CA LEU A 348 36.53 1.65 5.87
C LEU A 348 37.61 0.55 5.81
N ALA A 349 37.89 0.01 4.63
CA ALA A 349 38.82 -1.09 4.45
C ALA A 349 40.22 -0.60 4.07
N GLY A 350 41.25 -1.37 4.42
CA GLY A 350 42.62 -1.09 4.00
C GLY A 350 42.80 -1.28 2.49
N TRP A 351 43.93 -0.80 1.97
CA TRP A 351 44.30 -0.96 0.56
C TRP A 351 44.31 -2.44 0.13
N GLU A 352 44.69 -3.35 1.02
CA GLU A 352 44.69 -4.80 0.79
C GLU A 352 43.29 -5.36 0.52
N GLN A 353 42.27 -4.99 1.30
CA GLN A 353 40.89 -5.43 1.06
C GLN A 353 40.30 -4.80 -0.22
N CYS A 354 40.65 -3.53 -0.52
CA CYS A 354 40.19 -2.86 -1.73
C CYS A 354 40.69 -3.53 -3.02
N ASN A 355 41.87 -4.14 -2.98
CA ASN A 355 42.51 -4.78 -4.13
C ASN A 355 42.10 -6.27 -4.33
N LEU A 356 41.17 -6.81 -3.54
CA LEU A 356 40.68 -8.18 -3.72
C LEU A 356 40.00 -8.35 -5.10
N PRO A 357 40.15 -9.50 -5.80
CA PRO A 357 39.68 -9.65 -7.18
C PRO A 357 38.19 -9.34 -7.39
N HIS A 358 37.33 -9.77 -6.47
CA HIS A 358 35.89 -9.47 -6.51
C HIS A 358 35.58 -7.97 -6.34
N ASN A 359 36.38 -7.23 -5.56
CA ASN A 359 36.21 -5.78 -5.37
C ASN A 359 36.67 -4.98 -6.60
N VAL A 360 37.72 -5.45 -7.29
CA VAL A 360 38.15 -4.88 -8.58
C VAL A 360 37.13 -5.17 -9.68
N ALA A 361 36.54 -6.37 -9.73
CA ALA A 361 35.46 -6.70 -10.66
C ALA A 361 34.21 -5.85 -10.41
N LEU A 362 33.80 -5.70 -9.14
CA LEU A 362 32.69 -4.83 -8.75
C LEU A 362 32.94 -3.37 -9.13
N ALA A 363 34.16 -2.85 -8.93
CA ALA A 363 34.55 -1.50 -9.34
C ALA A 363 34.34 -1.26 -10.85
N GLY A 364 34.69 -2.24 -11.69
CA GLY A 364 34.46 -2.20 -13.13
C GLY A 364 32.98 -2.18 -13.53
N CYS A 365 32.10 -2.72 -12.68
CA CYS A 365 30.66 -2.76 -12.92
C CYS A 365 29.91 -1.49 -12.49
N ILE A 366 30.49 -0.65 -11.62
CA ILE A 366 29.81 0.55 -11.07
C ILE A 366 29.19 1.45 -12.15
N PRO A 367 29.87 1.83 -13.26
CA PRO A 367 29.27 2.71 -14.27
C PRO A 367 28.02 2.13 -14.95
N MET A 368 27.97 0.80 -15.10
CA MET A 368 26.81 0.08 -15.64
C MET A 368 25.65 0.10 -14.63
N LEU A 369 25.93 -0.21 -13.36
CA LEU A 369 24.93 -0.15 -12.29
C LEU A 369 24.32 1.25 -12.17
N GLU A 370 25.15 2.31 -12.21
CA GLU A 370 24.67 3.70 -12.21
C GLU A 370 23.77 4.04 -13.41
N GLN A 371 24.08 3.50 -14.60
CA GLN A 371 23.24 3.69 -15.78
C GLN A 371 21.89 2.97 -15.63
N ASP A 372 21.90 1.73 -15.14
CA ASP A 372 20.69 0.93 -14.97
C ASP A 372 19.81 1.42 -13.81
N ILE A 373 20.41 2.00 -12.76
CA ILE A 373 19.69 2.77 -11.72
C ILE A 373 18.88 3.90 -12.35
N ARG A 374 19.48 4.68 -13.26
CA ARG A 374 18.77 5.77 -13.95
C ARG A 374 17.63 5.23 -14.83
N LYS A 375 17.84 4.14 -15.56
CA LYS A 375 16.77 3.47 -16.34
C LYS A 375 15.63 2.97 -15.45
N CYS A 376 15.92 2.35 -14.31
CA CYS A 376 14.89 1.91 -13.36
C CYS A 376 14.01 3.09 -12.92
N ILE A 377 14.64 4.22 -12.60
CA ILE A 377 13.92 5.43 -12.18
C ILE A 377 13.09 6.02 -13.33
N ASP A 378 13.62 6.07 -14.55
CA ASP A 378 12.85 6.53 -15.72
C ASP A 378 11.66 5.62 -16.02
N ASP A 379 11.81 4.30 -15.96
CA ASP A 379 10.72 3.34 -16.11
C ASP A 379 9.64 3.55 -15.03
N MET A 380 10.05 3.62 -13.76
CA MET A 380 9.14 3.85 -12.63
C MET A 380 8.33 5.15 -12.80
N LEU A 381 9.01 6.27 -13.09
CA LEU A 381 8.38 7.58 -13.20
C LEU A 381 7.54 7.75 -14.48
N SER A 382 7.73 6.88 -15.48
CA SER A 382 6.98 6.91 -16.74
C SER A 382 5.80 5.94 -16.73
N ALA A 383 5.81 4.92 -15.86
CA ALA A 383 4.66 4.06 -15.59
C ALA A 383 3.61 4.70 -14.67
N VAL A 384 3.98 5.71 -13.85
CA VAL A 384 3.05 6.35 -12.89
C VAL A 384 1.74 6.86 -13.52
N PRO A 385 1.71 7.57 -14.67
CA PRO A 385 0.46 8.01 -15.27
C PRO A 385 -0.51 6.86 -15.57
N SER A 386 0.01 5.73 -16.07
CA SER A 386 -0.76 4.52 -16.31
C SER A 386 -1.28 3.90 -15.02
N ALA A 387 -0.43 3.81 -13.99
CA ALA A 387 -0.80 3.31 -12.67
C ALA A 387 -1.93 4.13 -12.01
N LEU A 388 -2.00 5.44 -12.27
CA LEU A 388 -3.03 6.33 -11.71
C LEU A 388 -4.27 6.47 -12.61
N GLY A 389 -4.33 5.83 -13.78
CA GLY A 389 -5.41 6.01 -14.75
C GLY A 389 -5.45 7.39 -15.42
N ASP A 390 -4.32 8.11 -15.46
CA ASP A 390 -4.21 9.42 -16.11
C ASP A 390 -4.19 9.34 -17.65
N VAL A 391 -3.80 8.18 -18.19
CA VAL A 391 -3.66 7.98 -19.63
C VAL A 391 -5.03 7.65 -20.21
N GLU A 392 -5.40 8.34 -21.29
CA GLU A 392 -6.60 8.05 -22.06
C GLU A 392 -6.55 6.60 -22.57
N ASP A 393 -7.61 5.83 -22.31
CA ASP A 393 -7.85 4.51 -22.90
C ASP A 393 -7.72 4.63 -24.44
N PRO A 394 -7.24 3.61 -25.19
CA PRO A 394 -7.22 3.62 -26.66
C PRO A 394 -8.52 4.05 -27.38
N SER A 395 -9.68 4.11 -26.72
CA SER A 395 -10.90 4.75 -27.24
C SER A 395 -10.90 6.30 -27.24
N GLY A 396 -9.90 6.94 -26.64
CA GLY A 396 -9.80 8.39 -26.45
C GLY A 396 -10.66 8.94 -25.29
N GLN A 397 -11.25 8.07 -24.46
CA GLN A 397 -11.98 8.49 -23.27
C GLN A 397 -11.04 8.52 -22.04
N ARG A 398 -11.07 9.66 -21.33
CA ARG A 398 -10.55 9.72 -19.95
C ARG A 398 -11.53 8.99 -19.04
N SER A 399 -11.01 8.25 -18.07
CA SER A 399 -11.86 7.82 -16.96
C SER A 399 -12.46 9.05 -16.28
N SER A 400 -13.79 9.11 -16.25
CA SER A 400 -14.53 10.15 -15.53
C SER A 400 -14.48 9.90 -14.01
N ILE A 401 -13.84 8.83 -13.56
CA ILE A 401 -13.80 8.41 -12.16
C ILE A 401 -12.35 8.47 -11.68
N CYS A 402 -12.14 9.29 -10.66
CA CYS A 402 -10.88 9.49 -9.99
C CYS A 402 -10.49 8.24 -9.14
N CYS A 403 -10.08 7.14 -9.76
CA CYS A 403 -9.78 5.85 -9.10
C CYS A 403 -8.33 5.70 -8.59
N ASP A 404 -7.48 6.73 -8.73
CA ASP A 404 -6.01 6.67 -8.51
C ASP A 404 -5.52 6.30 -7.08
N GLY A 405 -6.39 6.17 -6.08
CA GLY A 405 -6.00 6.07 -4.67
C GLY A 405 -5.41 4.73 -4.27
N GLY A 406 -5.93 3.61 -4.81
CA GLY A 406 -5.42 2.27 -4.54
C GLY A 406 -3.98 2.11 -5.05
N ALA A 407 -3.77 2.38 -6.34
CA ALA A 407 -2.45 2.41 -6.96
C ALA A 407 -1.46 3.35 -6.27
N ALA A 408 -1.87 4.59 -5.92
CA ALA A 408 -1.00 5.54 -5.22
C ALA A 408 -0.51 5.01 -3.86
N VAL A 409 -1.38 4.32 -3.11
CA VAL A 409 -1.04 3.67 -1.84
C VAL A 409 -0.06 2.51 -2.03
N VAL A 410 -0.16 1.76 -3.13
CA VAL A 410 0.78 0.68 -3.47
C VAL A 410 2.16 1.23 -3.85
N ILE A 411 2.23 2.26 -4.69
CA ILE A 411 3.50 2.71 -5.30
C ILE A 411 4.22 3.83 -4.53
N VAL A 412 3.60 4.46 -3.51
CA VAL A 412 4.17 5.60 -2.77
C VAL A 412 5.59 5.34 -2.25
N HIS A 413 5.87 4.17 -1.70
CA HIS A 413 7.21 3.84 -1.18
C HIS A 413 8.25 3.71 -2.29
N SER A 414 7.90 3.07 -3.40
CA SER A 414 8.76 2.97 -4.59
C SER A 414 9.14 4.34 -5.13
N ILE A 415 8.18 5.28 -5.25
CA ILE A 415 8.48 6.64 -5.72
C ILE A 415 9.32 7.42 -4.70
N ARG A 416 9.16 7.18 -3.39
CA ARG A 416 10.03 7.77 -2.34
C ARG A 416 11.48 7.27 -2.40
N LEU A 417 11.71 6.00 -2.76
CA LEU A 417 13.06 5.47 -3.00
C LEU A 417 13.73 6.21 -4.16
N ALA A 418 13.02 6.36 -5.29
CA ALA A 418 13.50 7.10 -6.46
C ALA A 418 13.78 8.59 -6.15
N ALA A 419 12.86 9.29 -5.47
CA ALA A 419 13.00 10.69 -5.09
C ALA A 419 14.22 10.96 -4.18
N SER A 420 14.66 9.96 -3.42
CA SER A 420 15.78 10.06 -2.49
C SER A 420 17.12 9.56 -3.06
N CYS A 421 17.11 8.89 -4.21
CA CYS A 421 18.26 8.14 -4.73
C CYS A 421 19.44 9.05 -5.12
N ALA A 422 20.65 8.72 -4.64
CA ALA A 422 21.86 9.52 -4.88
C ALA A 422 22.30 9.60 -6.35
N TYR A 423 21.86 8.65 -7.19
CA TYR A 423 22.20 8.55 -8.61
C TYR A 423 21.08 9.00 -9.56
N ALA A 424 19.95 9.45 -9.01
CA ALA A 424 18.90 10.09 -9.78
C ALA A 424 19.39 11.42 -10.38
N THR A 425 18.99 11.72 -11.60
CA THR A 425 19.22 13.04 -12.19
C THR A 425 18.32 14.08 -11.51
N MET A 426 18.68 15.37 -11.59
CA MET A 426 17.85 16.46 -11.04
C MET A 426 16.41 16.43 -11.58
N GLU A 427 16.23 16.09 -12.85
CA GLU A 427 14.90 15.99 -13.47
C GLU A 427 14.11 14.77 -12.98
N GLN A 428 14.76 13.63 -12.77
CA GLN A 428 14.16 12.45 -12.14
C GLN A 428 13.72 12.75 -10.70
N CYS A 429 14.59 13.38 -9.89
CA CYS A 429 14.24 13.82 -8.54
C CYS A 429 13.03 14.77 -8.57
N ARG A 430 13.04 15.77 -9.45
CA ARG A 430 11.95 16.74 -9.58
C ARG A 430 10.62 16.05 -9.93
N ARG A 431 10.61 15.20 -10.97
CA ARG A 431 9.44 14.39 -11.35
C ARG A 431 8.92 13.54 -10.20
N ALA A 432 9.81 12.87 -9.47
CA ALA A 432 9.44 12.05 -8.32
C ALA A 432 8.83 12.88 -7.17
N VAL A 433 9.41 14.04 -6.86
CA VAL A 433 8.86 14.97 -5.85
C VAL A 433 7.50 15.54 -6.28
N ASP A 434 7.31 15.88 -7.56
CA ASP A 434 6.03 16.36 -8.08
C ASP A 434 4.94 15.29 -7.96
N ILE A 435 5.26 14.01 -8.23
CA ILE A 435 4.36 12.87 -8.03
C ILE A 435 4.02 12.68 -6.54
N LEU A 436 5.00 12.72 -5.64
CA LEU A 436 4.76 12.60 -4.19
C LEU A 436 3.94 13.78 -3.64
N SER A 437 4.15 14.98 -4.17
CA SER A 437 3.33 16.16 -3.88
C SER A 437 1.88 15.93 -4.29
N ARG A 438 1.63 15.38 -5.48
CA ARG A 438 0.28 14.96 -5.91
C ARG A 438 -0.32 13.90 -4.99
N PHE A 439 0.44 12.87 -4.61
CA PHE A 439 -0.04 11.82 -3.70
C PHE A 439 -0.50 12.41 -2.36
N SER A 440 0.30 13.29 -1.76
CA SER A 440 -0.05 13.93 -0.48
C SER A 440 -1.20 14.93 -0.61
N SER A 441 -1.18 15.80 -1.62
CA SER A 441 -2.09 16.96 -1.70
C SER A 441 -3.36 16.74 -2.53
N GLY A 442 -3.31 15.93 -3.59
CA GLY A 442 -4.43 15.67 -4.51
C GLY A 442 -5.10 14.30 -4.34
N ILE A 443 -4.40 13.32 -3.76
CA ILE A 443 -4.97 11.98 -3.49
C ILE A 443 -5.29 11.82 -1.98
N GLY A 444 -4.45 12.41 -1.12
CA GLY A 444 -4.59 12.34 0.34
C GLY A 444 -3.75 11.26 1.01
N VAL A 445 -2.74 10.72 0.32
CA VAL A 445 -1.73 9.78 0.86
C VAL A 445 -0.61 10.58 1.52
N ARG A 446 -0.83 11.02 2.76
CA ARG A 446 0.06 11.97 3.46
C ARG A 446 1.46 11.40 3.74
N SER A 447 1.62 10.08 3.81
CA SER A 447 2.94 9.43 3.95
C SER A 447 3.90 9.70 2.79
N ALA A 448 3.42 10.23 1.65
CA ALA A 448 4.25 10.60 0.51
C ALA A 448 5.27 11.71 0.81
N VAL A 449 4.96 12.67 1.69
CA VAL A 449 5.79 13.87 1.94
C VAL A 449 6.27 13.97 3.41
N GLY A 450 5.78 13.13 4.32
CA GLY A 450 6.03 13.21 5.77
C GLY A 450 7.41 12.77 6.30
N ALA A 451 8.41 12.55 5.43
CA ALA A 451 9.67 11.89 5.81
C ALA A 451 10.64 12.74 6.66
N GLU A 452 10.69 14.05 6.42
CA GLU A 452 11.83 14.88 6.83
C GLU A 452 11.79 15.37 8.29
N GLN A 453 10.63 15.31 8.96
CA GLN A 453 10.42 16.04 10.23
C GLN A 453 10.51 15.19 11.50
N SER A 454 10.56 13.85 11.42
CA SER A 454 10.64 12.99 12.61
C SER A 454 12.09 12.75 13.06
N SER A 455 12.50 13.47 14.10
CA SER A 455 13.90 13.78 14.41
C SER A 455 14.66 12.77 15.30
N ARG A 456 14.39 11.47 15.22
CA ARG A 456 15.10 10.44 16.03
C ARG A 456 15.68 9.22 15.33
N LYS A 457 15.15 8.78 14.18
CA LYS A 457 15.81 7.79 13.31
C LYS A 457 15.55 8.14 11.85
N ARG A 458 16.52 8.81 11.20
CA ARG A 458 16.50 9.05 9.76
C ARG A 458 16.58 7.68 9.07
N TRP A 459 15.73 7.42 8.07
CA TRP A 459 15.70 6.15 7.34
C TRP A 459 17.11 5.78 6.85
N ILE A 460 17.56 4.54 7.08
CA ILE A 460 18.95 4.14 6.77
C ILE A 460 19.22 4.25 5.26
N TRP A 461 18.24 3.92 4.40
CA TRP A 461 18.24 4.30 2.99
C TRP A 461 18.67 5.76 2.77
N VAL A 462 18.01 6.73 3.41
CA VAL A 462 18.31 8.17 3.27
C VAL A 462 19.70 8.52 3.83
N GLN A 463 20.19 7.80 4.85
CA GLN A 463 21.56 7.95 5.34
C GLN A 463 22.59 7.44 4.32
N GLU A 464 22.34 6.29 3.71
CA GLU A 464 23.16 5.74 2.62
C GLU A 464 23.17 6.66 1.40
N GLN A 465 22.01 7.19 0.99
CA GLN A 465 21.93 8.13 -0.14
C GLN A 465 22.75 9.41 0.16
N ALA A 466 22.69 9.91 1.40
CA ALA A 466 23.52 11.03 1.84
C ALA A 466 25.03 10.71 1.93
N PHE A 467 25.40 9.46 2.20
CA PHE A 467 26.79 8.98 2.16
C PHE A 467 27.32 8.80 0.73
N LEU A 468 26.46 8.37 -0.19
CA LEU A 468 26.80 8.18 -1.61
C LEU A 468 27.02 9.52 -2.33
N GLY A 469 26.17 10.53 -2.09
CA GLY A 469 26.24 11.81 -2.79
C GLY A 469 27.25 12.82 -2.20
N PRO A 470 28.19 13.35 -2.98
CA PRO A 470 28.84 14.63 -2.66
C PRO A 470 27.94 15.81 -3.10
N THR A 471 27.62 16.71 -2.16
CA THR A 471 27.18 18.09 -2.44
C THR A 471 25.80 18.33 -3.11
N ALA A 472 24.96 17.31 -3.37
CA ALA A 472 23.62 17.52 -3.97
C ALA A 472 22.57 18.14 -3.00
N LEU A 473 22.71 17.89 -1.69
CA LEU A 473 21.70 18.24 -0.67
C LEU A 473 21.65 19.73 -0.25
N ASN A 474 22.63 20.55 -0.63
CA ASN A 474 22.63 21.99 -0.32
C ASN A 474 21.55 22.77 -1.11
N THR A 475 21.07 22.21 -2.22
CA THR A 475 20.11 22.85 -3.12
C THR A 475 18.67 22.84 -2.58
N LEU A 476 18.28 21.81 -1.82
CA LEU A 476 16.93 21.71 -1.24
C LEU A 476 16.74 22.60 0.00
N ASN A 477 17.79 22.80 0.81
CA ASN A 477 17.72 23.71 1.97
C ASN A 477 17.74 25.19 1.57
N SER A 478 18.30 25.54 0.41
CA SER A 478 18.36 26.94 -0.05
C SER A 478 17.02 27.46 -0.59
N GLY A 479 16.11 26.58 -1.00
CA GLY A 479 14.80 26.94 -1.56
C GLY A 479 13.76 27.43 -0.56
N ARG A 480 13.98 27.29 0.76
CA ARG A 480 12.99 27.65 1.82
C ARG A 480 13.21 29.02 2.47
N VAL A 481 14.19 29.82 2.04
CA VAL A 481 14.53 31.12 2.68
C VAL A 481 14.07 32.35 1.87
N ALA A 482 13.64 32.17 0.61
CA ALA A 482 13.35 33.27 -0.33
C ALA A 482 11.85 33.55 -0.56
N LEU A 483 11.04 33.65 0.51
CA LEU A 483 9.72 34.30 0.45
C LEU A 483 9.67 35.41 1.51
N GLY A 484 9.76 36.65 1.06
CA GLY A 484 10.01 37.82 1.90
C GLY A 484 8.85 38.18 2.82
N LYS A 485 9.17 38.64 4.03
CA LYS A 485 8.27 39.50 4.81
C LYS A 485 8.21 40.89 4.15
N PRO A 486 7.04 41.52 4.01
CA PRO A 486 6.96 42.91 3.60
C PRO A 486 7.57 43.82 4.69
N PRO A 487 8.18 44.96 4.32
CA PRO A 487 8.73 45.89 5.30
C PRO A 487 7.61 46.56 6.08
N LEU A 488 7.55 46.31 7.39
CA LEU A 488 6.84 47.16 8.33
C LEU A 488 7.63 48.46 8.49
N GLY A 489 7.23 49.51 7.79
CA GLY A 489 7.63 50.86 8.16
C GLY A 489 6.88 51.32 9.40
N LEU A 490 7.52 52.19 10.21
CA LEU A 490 6.88 53.21 11.04
C LEU A 490 7.96 54.09 11.69
N SER A 491 7.67 55.40 11.80
CA SER A 491 8.52 56.51 12.29
C SER A 491 9.51 57.06 11.27
#